data_AF-A0A814RQF1-F1
#
_entry.id   AF-A0A814RQF1-F1
#
_cell.length_a   1.000
_cell.length_b   1.000
_cell.length_c   1.000
_cell.angle_alpha   90.00
_cell.angle_beta   90.00
_cell.angle_gamma   90.00
#
_symmetry.space_group_name_H-M   'P 1'
#
loop_
_entity.id
_entity.type
_entity.pdbx_description
1 polymer ?
#
loop_
_entity_poly.entity_id
_entity_poly.type
_entity_poly.pdbx_seq_one_letter_code
_entity_poly.pdbx_strand_id
1 'polypeptide(L)'
;MSKRDFHMIYRQHLSVITDRVIRLSLSEHEETSKQINLFDSYLLSFSKFIQLRSLSINGARSYKILVKITDEYHHLCNLTHLNFYNCSLEDNQADFRLIVNSIWSFSKLVHCNFNIDIKGKKFFPMPKKISSSLELLSIYGSTLKLNEINRLFEYTNRLKSLSINVEFDDDNNNYILSSFTTLIELHISCSHRLVISEMISLLQNTPNLRRLNVSLWFNFIDGHQWEQIIRNYLPKLKIFQLGMEETLSFDQNIEEQVDELINSFRSSFRIDEHQWFVRCIIQKKTIYLYTISKIFYTYDSVLFGSLKSTDPQNNQQKFYNNMTSIVNETFFDQLIPSYIRLANIEYLWIKLPINDQFWSIVPSLNRLYSLTVVSYIDTFQSQLKALLNRAPRLR
;
A
#
# COMPACT_ATOMS: atom_id res chain seq x y z
N MET A 1 21.60 -9.55 13.61
CA MET A 1 22.06 -9.34 15.01
C MET A 1 21.75 -10.59 15.80
N SER A 2 22.69 -11.15 16.57
CA SER A 2 22.42 -12.38 17.32
C SER A 2 21.49 -12.12 18.53
N LYS A 3 20.77 -13.15 19.00
CA LYS A 3 19.93 -13.06 20.20
C LYS A 3 20.72 -12.60 21.43
N ARG A 4 22.00 -12.98 21.51
CA ARG A 4 22.90 -12.62 22.62
C ARG A 4 23.27 -11.13 22.59
N ASP A 5 23.53 -10.57 21.41
CA ASP A 5 23.82 -9.14 21.24
C ASP A 5 22.58 -8.30 21.58
N PHE A 6 21.40 -8.75 21.14
CA PHE A 6 20.13 -8.12 21.51
C PHE A 6 19.92 -8.13 23.03
N HIS A 7 20.15 -9.25 23.71
CA HIS A 7 20.05 -9.34 25.18
C HIS A 7 21.00 -8.38 25.88
N MET A 8 22.26 -8.28 25.41
CA MET A 8 23.28 -7.42 26.01
C MET A 8 22.90 -5.94 25.87
N ILE A 9 22.56 -5.51 24.65
CA ILE A 9 22.17 -4.14 24.36
C ILE A 9 20.92 -3.76 25.14
N TYR A 10 19.93 -4.66 25.18
CA TYR A 10 18.67 -4.39 25.85
C TYR A 10 18.84 -4.23 27.37
N ARG A 11 19.52 -5.19 28.03
CA ARG A 11 19.70 -5.16 29.50
C ARG A 11 20.55 -3.99 29.97
N GLN A 12 21.57 -3.60 29.20
CA GLN A 12 22.55 -2.60 29.63
C GLN A 12 22.16 -1.17 29.24
N HIS A 13 21.46 -0.98 28.12
CA HIS A 13 21.28 0.36 27.56
C HIS A 13 19.83 0.82 27.48
N LEU A 14 18.86 -0.09 27.29
CA LEU A 14 17.50 0.37 27.01
C LEU A 14 16.88 1.11 28.20
N SER A 15 17.04 0.59 29.41
CA SER A 15 16.53 1.23 30.65
C SER A 15 17.11 2.61 30.90
N VAL A 16 18.29 2.91 30.37
CA VAL A 16 19.00 4.18 30.53
C VAL A 16 18.50 5.24 29.53
N ILE A 17 17.89 4.81 28.42
CA ILE A 17 17.47 5.71 27.34
C ILE A 17 15.95 5.81 27.18
N THR A 18 15.15 4.95 27.83
CA THR A 18 13.70 4.86 27.59
C THR A 18 12.96 6.17 27.76
N ASP A 19 13.36 7.00 28.73
CA ASP A 19 12.77 8.31 29.01
C ASP A 19 13.00 9.32 27.88
N ARG A 20 14.02 9.10 27.03
CA ARG A 20 14.40 9.95 25.90
C ARG A 20 13.96 9.39 24.54
N VAL A 21 13.41 8.18 24.50
CA VAL A 21 12.96 7.57 23.23
C VAL A 21 11.72 8.29 22.72
N ILE A 22 11.85 8.94 21.57
CA ILE A 22 10.76 9.66 20.89
C ILE A 22 10.04 8.75 19.89
N ARG A 23 10.75 7.79 19.30
CA ARG A 23 10.22 6.87 18.30
C ARG A 23 10.68 5.45 18.60
N LEU A 24 9.74 4.52 18.60
CA LEU A 24 9.99 3.10 18.79
C LEU A 24 9.38 2.32 17.62
N SER A 25 10.18 1.47 16.99
CA SER A 25 9.72 0.55 15.94
C SER A 25 10.12 -0.86 16.31
N LEU A 26 9.15 -1.76 16.38
CA LEU A 26 9.36 -3.18 16.64
C LEU A 26 8.94 -3.97 15.41
N SER A 27 9.78 -4.88 14.94
CA SER A 27 9.52 -5.64 13.71
C SER A 27 9.83 -7.12 13.89
N GLU A 28 8.89 -7.98 13.48
CA GLU A 28 9.12 -9.41 13.31
C GLU A 28 9.25 -9.75 11.83
N HIS A 29 10.43 -10.22 11.44
CA HIS A 29 10.76 -10.78 10.14
C HIS A 29 11.32 -12.21 10.33
N GLU A 30 11.56 -12.94 9.24
CA GLU A 30 12.17 -14.29 9.31
C GLU A 30 13.50 -14.27 10.10
N GLU A 31 14.35 -13.27 9.83
CA GLU A 31 15.63 -13.06 10.52
C GLU A 31 15.50 -12.52 11.95
N THR A 32 14.36 -11.91 12.30
CA THR A 32 14.11 -11.27 13.60
C THR A 32 12.94 -11.90 14.37
N SER A 33 12.64 -13.17 14.07
CA SER A 33 11.50 -13.86 14.67
C SER A 33 11.53 -13.78 16.21
N LYS A 34 10.37 -13.50 16.82
CA LYS A 34 10.18 -13.33 18.27
C LYS A 34 10.80 -12.07 18.88
N GLN A 35 11.33 -11.11 18.11
CA GLN A 35 11.87 -9.87 18.69
C GLN A 35 10.83 -9.06 19.46
N ILE A 36 9.58 -9.00 18.98
CA ILE A 36 8.50 -8.32 19.71
C ILE A 36 8.23 -9.04 21.04
N ASN A 37 8.16 -10.38 21.02
CA ASN A 37 7.97 -11.16 22.25
C ASN A 37 9.14 -11.02 23.23
N LEU A 38 10.37 -10.96 22.72
CA LEU A 38 11.56 -10.70 23.54
C LEU A 38 11.51 -9.30 24.13
N PHE A 39 11.22 -8.28 23.31
CA PHE A 39 11.03 -6.91 23.77
C PHE A 39 9.98 -6.84 24.88
N ASP A 40 8.82 -7.49 24.69
CA ASP A 40 7.75 -7.54 25.68
C ASP A 40 8.17 -8.22 26.99
N SER A 41 8.95 -9.31 26.90
CA SER A 41 9.45 -10.04 28.07
C SER A 41 10.42 -9.22 28.94
N TYR A 42 11.13 -8.26 28.34
CA TYR A 42 12.04 -7.38 29.06
C TYR A 42 11.42 -6.03 29.41
N LEU A 43 10.43 -5.58 28.62
CA LEU A 43 9.71 -4.36 28.91
C LEU A 43 8.66 -4.65 29.97
N LEU A 44 8.93 -4.24 31.20
CA LEU A 44 7.93 -4.34 32.27
C LEU A 44 6.71 -3.44 32.00
N SER A 45 6.91 -2.26 31.40
CA SER A 45 5.84 -1.30 31.12
C SER A 45 6.27 -0.21 30.14
N PHE A 46 5.31 0.29 29.35
CA PHE A 46 5.43 1.49 28.51
C PHE A 46 5.51 2.81 29.30
N SER A 47 5.21 2.81 30.60
CA SER A 47 5.37 3.97 31.50
C SER A 47 6.75 4.61 31.50
N LYS A 48 7.78 3.87 31.12
CA LYS A 48 9.15 4.38 31.00
C LYS A 48 9.37 5.27 29.77
N PHE A 49 8.51 5.18 28.76
CA PHE A 49 8.63 5.92 27.51
C PHE A 49 7.84 7.24 27.52
N ILE A 50 8.13 8.09 28.51
CA ILE A 50 7.39 9.33 28.76
C ILE A 50 7.43 10.33 27.58
N GLN A 51 8.46 10.28 26.74
CA GLN A 51 8.63 11.14 25.55
C GLN A 51 8.17 10.48 24.25
N LEU A 52 7.57 9.27 24.29
CA LEU A 52 7.22 8.55 23.07
C LEU A 52 6.14 9.30 22.28
N ARG A 53 6.46 9.62 21.04
CA ARG A 53 5.55 10.29 20.10
C ARG A 53 5.12 9.39 18.96
N SER A 54 5.92 8.38 18.61
CA SER A 54 5.63 7.44 17.53
C SER A 54 5.94 6.01 17.93
N LEU A 55 4.98 5.12 17.72
CA LEU A 55 5.11 3.68 17.92
C LEU A 55 4.72 2.95 16.64
N SER A 56 5.60 2.08 16.16
CA SER A 56 5.33 1.22 15.00
C SER A 56 5.55 -0.24 15.37
N ILE A 57 4.59 -1.08 15.02
CA ILE A 57 4.63 -2.53 15.20
C ILE A 57 4.47 -3.17 13.84
N ASN A 58 5.43 -4.00 13.42
CA ASN A 58 5.42 -4.67 12.13
C ASN A 58 5.48 -6.18 12.31
N GLY A 59 4.58 -6.90 11.64
CA GLY A 59 4.59 -8.37 11.61
C GLY A 59 4.09 -9.04 12.88
N ALA A 60 3.34 -8.36 13.75
CA ALA A 60 2.84 -8.98 14.98
C ALA A 60 1.86 -10.13 14.66
N ARG A 61 2.09 -11.29 15.30
CA ARG A 61 1.28 -12.51 15.12
C ARG A 61 0.37 -12.85 16.30
N SER A 62 0.32 -12.00 17.32
CA SER A 62 -0.53 -12.19 18.50
C SER A 62 -0.99 -10.87 19.08
N TYR A 63 -2.11 -10.91 19.81
CA TYR A 63 -2.70 -9.74 20.46
C TYR A 63 -1.86 -9.20 21.62
N LYS A 64 -0.91 -9.95 22.17
CA LYS A 64 -0.23 -9.63 23.45
C LYS A 64 0.32 -8.21 23.53
N ILE A 65 1.16 -7.83 22.57
CA ILE A 65 1.78 -6.49 22.59
C ILE A 65 0.76 -5.40 22.26
N LEU A 66 -0.21 -5.68 21.38
CA LEU A 66 -1.26 -4.72 21.02
C LEU A 66 -2.14 -4.43 22.23
N VAL A 67 -2.59 -5.48 22.93
CA VAL A 67 -3.37 -5.38 24.17
C VAL A 67 -2.60 -4.62 25.23
N LYS A 68 -1.32 -4.91 25.42
CA LYS A 68 -0.46 -4.17 26.36
C LYS A 68 -0.35 -2.68 26.04
N ILE A 69 -0.13 -2.32 24.77
CA ILE A 69 -0.13 -0.92 24.32
C ILE A 69 -1.46 -0.25 24.67
N THR A 70 -2.55 -0.97 24.50
CA THR A 70 -3.91 -0.45 24.73
C THR A 70 -4.31 -0.39 26.19
N ASP A 71 -3.77 -1.27 27.04
CA ASP A 71 -3.98 -1.26 28.49
C ASP A 71 -3.16 -0.13 29.14
N GLU A 72 -1.98 0.15 28.59
CA GLU A 72 -1.06 1.17 29.07
C GLU A 72 -1.20 2.53 28.36
N TYR A 73 -2.30 2.76 27.63
CA TYR A 73 -2.50 3.97 26.82
C TYR A 73 -2.40 5.27 27.64
N HIS A 74 -2.79 5.25 28.91
CA HIS A 74 -2.67 6.38 29.83
C HIS A 74 -1.23 6.86 30.02
N HIS A 75 -0.26 5.95 29.92
CA HIS A 75 1.16 6.25 30.02
C HIS A 75 1.75 6.81 28.72
N LEU A 76 1.07 6.58 27.61
CA LEU A 76 1.46 7.01 26.26
C LEU A 76 0.82 8.36 25.91
N CYS A 77 0.80 9.29 26.88
CA CYS A 77 0.08 10.56 26.78
C CYS A 77 0.65 11.55 25.74
N ASN A 78 1.85 11.28 25.21
CA ASN A 78 2.50 12.05 24.15
C ASN A 78 2.46 11.37 22.78
N LEU A 79 1.83 10.19 22.68
CA LEU A 79 1.76 9.44 21.44
C LEU A 79 0.89 10.18 20.42
N THR A 80 1.50 10.49 19.28
CA THR A 80 0.86 11.20 18.16
C THR A 80 0.72 10.31 16.93
N HIS A 81 1.54 9.26 16.82
CA HIS A 81 1.57 8.33 15.70
C HIS A 81 1.57 6.89 16.21
N LEU A 82 0.63 6.08 15.73
CA LEU A 82 0.55 4.66 16.03
C LEU A 82 0.36 3.88 14.74
N ASN A 83 1.29 2.98 14.44
CA ASN A 83 1.28 2.23 13.19
C ASN A 83 1.37 0.73 13.44
N PHE A 84 0.45 -0.01 12.84
CA PHE A 84 0.50 -1.46 12.71
C PHE A 84 0.72 -1.77 11.23
N TYR A 85 1.75 -2.56 10.93
CA TYR A 85 2.11 -2.96 9.57
C TYR A 85 2.12 -4.48 9.49
N ASN A 86 1.44 -5.04 8.48
CA ASN A 86 1.48 -6.47 8.15
C ASN A 86 1.27 -7.38 9.37
N CYS A 87 0.44 -6.96 10.32
CA CYS A 87 0.08 -7.78 11.47
C CYS A 87 -0.95 -8.81 11.02
N SER A 88 -0.80 -10.06 11.45
CA SER A 88 -1.74 -11.13 11.13
C SER A 88 -2.14 -11.83 12.42
N LEU A 89 -3.39 -11.65 12.84
CA LEU A 89 -3.88 -12.11 14.13
C LEU A 89 -4.92 -13.23 13.95
N GLU A 90 -5.00 -14.11 14.94
CA GLU A 90 -6.10 -15.08 15.04
C GLU A 90 -7.44 -14.36 15.29
N ASP A 91 -8.57 -15.03 15.02
CA ASP A 91 -9.88 -14.44 15.32
C ASP A 91 -10.11 -14.36 16.84
N ASN A 92 -10.00 -13.16 17.38
CA ASN A 92 -10.47 -12.84 18.73
C ASN A 92 -11.20 -11.49 18.69
N GLN A 93 -12.52 -11.57 18.51
CA GLN A 93 -13.36 -10.38 18.38
C GLN A 93 -13.34 -9.47 19.60
N ALA A 94 -13.17 -10.03 20.81
CA ALA A 94 -13.15 -9.25 22.03
C ALA A 94 -11.88 -8.39 22.09
N ASP A 95 -10.71 -9.01 21.94
CA ASP A 95 -9.42 -8.31 21.97
C ASP A 95 -9.33 -7.28 20.85
N PHE A 96 -9.80 -7.62 19.64
CA PHE A 96 -9.78 -6.69 18.52
C PHE A 96 -10.66 -5.46 18.76
N ARG A 97 -11.87 -5.64 19.29
CA ARG A 97 -12.75 -4.53 19.67
C ARG A 97 -12.13 -3.68 20.79
N LEU A 98 -11.47 -4.31 21.76
CA LEU A 98 -10.77 -3.60 22.82
C LEU A 98 -9.66 -2.70 22.23
N ILE A 99 -8.85 -3.24 21.32
CA ILE A 99 -7.78 -2.47 20.66
C ILE A 99 -8.34 -1.25 19.93
N VAL A 100 -9.37 -1.43 19.10
CA VAL A 100 -9.98 -0.32 18.36
C VAL A 100 -10.53 0.74 19.32
N ASN A 101 -11.24 0.35 20.38
CA ASN A 101 -11.77 1.32 21.35
C ASN A 101 -10.68 2.10 22.08
N SER A 102 -9.57 1.42 22.42
CA SER A 102 -8.45 2.06 23.10
C SER A 102 -7.70 3.02 22.19
N ILE A 103 -7.51 2.70 20.90
CA ILE A 103 -6.91 3.61 19.92
C ILE A 103 -7.69 4.92 19.82
N TRP A 104 -9.02 4.84 19.80
CA TRP A 104 -9.89 6.03 19.79
C TRP A 104 -9.89 6.80 21.12
N SER A 105 -9.29 6.24 22.18
CA SER A 105 -9.15 6.90 23.49
C SER A 105 -7.87 7.73 23.63
N PHE A 106 -6.91 7.62 22.70
CA PHE A 106 -5.68 8.41 22.80
C PHE A 106 -5.97 9.90 22.53
N SER A 107 -5.62 10.75 23.50
CA SER A 107 -5.96 12.17 23.47
C SER A 107 -5.09 13.02 22.53
N LYS A 108 -3.92 12.51 22.11
CA LYS A 108 -2.99 13.20 21.21
C LYS A 108 -2.71 12.45 19.91
N LEU A 109 -3.38 11.33 19.67
CA LEU A 109 -3.12 10.48 18.50
C LEU A 109 -3.67 11.15 17.23
N VAL A 110 -2.78 11.72 16.43
CA VAL A 110 -3.12 12.42 15.19
C VAL A 110 -3.15 11.47 14.00
N HIS A 111 -2.26 10.47 13.97
CA HIS A 111 -2.12 9.53 12.87
C HIS A 111 -2.17 8.08 13.36
N CYS A 112 -3.09 7.30 12.81
CA CYS A 112 -3.17 5.87 13.00
C CYS A 112 -3.11 5.14 11.65
N ASN A 113 -2.10 4.28 11.47
CA ASN A 113 -2.11 3.29 10.41
C ASN A 113 -2.46 1.92 10.99
N PHE A 114 -3.54 1.33 10.51
CA PHE A 114 -4.13 0.11 11.01
C PHE A 114 -4.11 -0.94 9.91
N ASN A 115 -2.96 -1.56 9.66
CA ASN A 115 -2.83 -2.69 8.74
C ASN A 115 -2.71 -3.98 9.54
N ILE A 116 -3.88 -4.53 9.88
CA ILE A 116 -4.04 -5.75 10.67
C ILE A 116 -5.02 -6.67 9.94
N ASP A 117 -4.50 -7.80 9.47
CA ASP A 117 -5.30 -8.90 8.93
C ASP A 117 -5.75 -9.81 10.08
N ILE A 118 -7.03 -10.15 10.10
CA ILE A 118 -7.61 -11.03 11.11
C ILE A 118 -8.23 -12.22 10.40
N LYS A 119 -7.70 -13.41 10.70
CA LYS A 119 -8.18 -14.65 10.08
C LYS A 119 -9.69 -14.78 10.23
N GLY A 120 -10.37 -15.02 9.12
CA GLY A 120 -11.82 -15.23 9.08
C GLY A 120 -12.68 -13.98 9.23
N LYS A 121 -12.09 -12.81 9.53
CA LYS A 121 -12.85 -11.57 9.72
C LYS A 121 -12.62 -10.60 8.57
N LYS A 122 -13.70 -10.23 7.89
CA LYS A 122 -13.66 -9.26 6.80
C LYS A 122 -13.87 -7.81 7.28
N PHE A 123 -14.80 -7.59 8.20
CA PHE A 123 -15.26 -6.23 8.53
C PHE A 123 -14.54 -5.57 9.70
N PHE A 124 -14.31 -4.26 9.58
CA PHE A 124 -13.74 -3.45 10.65
C PHE A 124 -14.78 -3.12 11.74
N PRO A 125 -14.50 -3.37 13.04
CA PRO A 125 -15.43 -3.07 14.12
C PRO A 125 -15.50 -1.56 14.37
N MET A 126 -16.71 -1.01 14.47
CA MET A 126 -16.88 0.40 14.82
C MET A 126 -16.41 0.70 16.26
N PRO A 127 -15.68 1.81 16.47
CA PRO A 127 -15.31 2.27 17.80
C PRO A 127 -16.55 2.68 18.60
N LYS A 128 -16.46 2.60 19.93
CA LYS A 128 -17.49 3.06 20.88
C LYS A 128 -17.20 4.43 21.48
N LYS A 129 -16.01 4.99 21.23
CA LYS A 129 -15.57 6.29 21.74
C LYS A 129 -15.25 7.22 20.58
N ILE A 130 -15.54 8.50 20.78
CA ILE A 130 -15.22 9.55 19.82
C ILE A 130 -13.75 9.94 20.03
N SER A 131 -12.97 9.90 18.95
CA SER A 131 -11.61 10.43 18.97
C SER A 131 -11.64 11.95 18.91
N SER A 132 -10.92 12.59 19.82
CA SER A 132 -10.78 14.05 19.88
C SER A 132 -9.57 14.58 19.10
N SER A 133 -8.71 13.71 18.55
CA SER A 133 -7.41 14.10 18.01
C SER A 133 -7.05 13.47 16.66
N LEU A 134 -7.70 12.39 16.26
CA LEU A 134 -7.33 11.65 15.05
C LEU A 134 -7.68 12.44 13.78
N GLU A 135 -6.67 12.70 12.96
CA GLU A 135 -6.79 13.46 11.71
C GLU A 135 -6.44 12.60 10.48
N LEU A 136 -5.56 11.59 10.63
CA LEU A 136 -5.15 10.68 9.57
C LEU A 136 -5.41 9.24 10.00
N LEU A 137 -6.24 8.53 9.25
CA LEU A 137 -6.59 7.14 9.51
C LEU A 137 -6.42 6.30 8.25
N SER A 138 -5.68 5.21 8.38
CA SER A 138 -5.60 4.17 7.37
C SER A 138 -6.05 2.84 7.97
N ILE A 139 -6.97 2.15 7.32
CA ILE A 139 -7.48 0.82 7.71
C ILE A 139 -7.26 -0.14 6.54
N TYR A 140 -6.44 -1.14 6.76
CA TYR A 140 -6.11 -2.21 5.83
C TYR A 140 -6.20 -3.56 6.55
N GLY A 141 -6.44 -4.64 5.79
CA GLY A 141 -6.72 -5.97 6.34
C GLY A 141 -8.17 -6.13 6.83
N SER A 142 -9.01 -5.10 6.69
CA SER A 142 -10.45 -5.17 6.90
C SER A 142 -11.18 -4.27 5.90
N THR A 143 -12.43 -4.60 5.61
CA THR A 143 -13.35 -3.83 4.76
C THR A 143 -14.34 -3.03 5.61
N LEU A 144 -14.84 -1.95 5.02
CA LEU A 144 -15.95 -1.14 5.54
C LEU A 144 -17.07 -1.10 4.51
N LYS A 145 -18.30 -1.24 4.98
CA LYS A 145 -19.49 -0.89 4.19
C LYS A 145 -19.72 0.62 4.18
N LEU A 146 -20.50 1.10 3.22
CA LEU A 146 -20.77 2.53 3.06
C LEU A 146 -21.42 3.17 4.32
N ASN A 147 -22.38 2.49 4.93
CA ASN A 147 -23.02 2.93 6.18
C ASN A 147 -22.04 2.95 7.38
N GLU A 148 -21.04 2.08 7.40
CA GLU A 148 -20.00 2.04 8.43
C GLU A 148 -19.01 3.20 8.27
N ILE A 149 -18.75 3.65 7.04
CA ILE A 149 -17.96 4.87 6.80
C ILE A 149 -18.65 6.06 7.46
N ASN A 150 -19.97 6.20 7.29
CA ASN A 150 -20.70 7.30 7.93
C ASN A 150 -20.54 7.29 9.45
N ARG A 151 -20.71 6.11 10.07
CA ARG A 151 -20.51 5.92 11.51
C ARG A 151 -19.07 6.21 11.93
N LEU A 152 -18.07 5.85 11.12
CA LEU A 152 -16.68 6.13 11.40
C LEU A 152 -16.42 7.64 11.56
N PHE A 153 -17.05 8.47 10.73
CA PHE A 153 -16.97 9.93 10.83
C PHE A 153 -17.68 10.48 12.08
N GLU A 154 -18.76 9.87 12.55
CA GLU A 154 -19.41 10.22 13.83
C GLU A 154 -18.49 9.99 15.04
N TYR A 155 -17.55 9.05 14.94
CA TYR A 155 -16.56 8.77 15.98
C TYR A 155 -15.20 9.43 15.72
N THR A 156 -15.02 10.14 14.60
CA THR A 156 -13.72 10.66 14.17
C THR A 156 -13.86 12.04 13.50
N ASN A 157 -14.45 12.99 14.23
CA ASN A 157 -14.96 14.24 13.66
C ASN A 157 -13.87 15.20 13.13
N ARG A 158 -12.58 14.92 13.42
CA ARG A 158 -11.43 15.72 12.95
C ARG A 158 -10.70 15.09 11.77
N LEU A 159 -11.24 14.00 11.21
CA LEU A 159 -10.59 13.24 10.16
C LEU A 159 -10.43 14.07 8.88
N LYS A 160 -9.17 14.23 8.46
CA LYS A 160 -8.76 14.97 7.25
C LYS A 160 -8.28 14.04 6.14
N SER A 161 -7.73 12.87 6.50
CA SER A 161 -7.25 11.87 5.55
C SER A 161 -7.76 10.50 5.93
N LEU A 162 -8.41 9.81 4.99
CA LEU A 162 -8.91 8.45 5.17
C LEU A 162 -8.40 7.53 4.07
N SER A 163 -7.86 6.37 4.46
CA SER A 163 -7.49 5.31 3.53
C SER A 163 -8.12 3.99 3.95
N ILE A 164 -8.95 3.39 3.11
CA ILE A 164 -9.79 2.24 3.48
C ILE A 164 -9.98 1.26 2.32
N ASN A 165 -10.26 0.01 2.66
CA ASN A 165 -10.89 -0.93 1.74
C ASN A 165 -12.42 -0.83 1.90
N VAL A 166 -13.13 -0.65 0.79
CA VAL A 166 -14.60 -0.49 0.78
C VAL A 166 -15.25 -1.69 0.10
N GLU A 167 -16.28 -2.21 0.75
CA GLU A 167 -17.19 -3.20 0.18
C GLU A 167 -18.50 -2.49 -0.17
N PHE A 168 -18.82 -2.51 -1.47
CA PHE A 168 -20.06 -1.97 -2.01
C PHE A 168 -21.07 -3.11 -2.12
N ASP A 169 -22.30 -2.86 -1.66
CA ASP A 169 -23.36 -3.88 -1.60
C ASP A 169 -24.41 -3.59 -2.68
N ASP A 170 -24.93 -4.63 -3.33
CA ASP A 170 -25.97 -4.48 -4.38
C ASP A 170 -27.35 -4.19 -3.73
N ASP A 171 -27.46 -4.37 -2.41
CA ASP A 171 -28.66 -4.08 -1.65
C ASP A 171 -28.94 -2.57 -1.65
N ASN A 172 -29.96 -2.18 -2.43
CA ASN A 172 -30.59 -0.86 -2.60
C ASN A 172 -31.01 -0.18 -1.29
N ASN A 173 -30.05 0.05 -0.40
CA ASN A 173 -30.27 0.75 0.84
C ASN A 173 -30.21 2.23 0.51
N ASN A 174 -31.36 2.91 0.61
CA ASN A 174 -31.52 4.37 0.52
C ASN A 174 -30.80 5.08 1.69
N TYR A 175 -29.52 4.80 1.90
CA TYR A 175 -28.74 5.34 2.99
C TYR A 175 -28.28 6.74 2.62
N ILE A 176 -28.69 7.72 3.43
CA ILE A 176 -28.26 9.09 3.28
C ILE A 176 -26.96 9.24 4.06
N LEU A 177 -25.85 9.40 3.34
CA LEU A 177 -24.56 9.72 3.94
C LEU A 177 -24.57 11.14 4.49
N SER A 178 -23.88 11.35 5.61
CA SER A 178 -23.59 12.70 6.09
C SER A 178 -22.48 13.34 5.27
N SER A 179 -22.45 14.68 5.26
CA SER A 179 -21.40 15.41 4.57
C SER A 179 -20.07 15.37 5.35
N PHE A 180 -19.04 14.80 4.74
CA PHE A 180 -17.69 14.65 5.29
C PHE A 180 -16.85 15.91 5.03
N THR A 181 -17.28 17.04 5.59
CA THR A 181 -16.70 18.36 5.29
C THR A 181 -15.24 18.54 5.74
N THR A 182 -14.75 17.77 6.71
CA THR A 182 -13.35 17.85 7.16
C THR A 182 -12.39 17.06 6.27
N LEU A 183 -12.91 16.14 5.45
CA LEU A 183 -12.09 15.24 4.64
C LEU A 183 -11.47 15.99 3.45
N ILE A 184 -10.15 15.89 3.32
CA ILE A 184 -9.33 16.54 2.30
C ILE A 184 -8.63 15.50 1.41
N GLU A 185 -8.29 14.35 1.98
CA GLU A 185 -7.65 13.24 1.28
C GLU A 185 -8.43 11.93 1.50
N LEU A 186 -8.68 11.22 0.41
CA LEU A 186 -9.39 9.95 0.41
C LEU A 186 -8.65 8.95 -0.47
N HIS A 187 -8.35 7.80 0.09
CA HIS A 187 -7.86 6.64 -0.64
C HIS A 187 -8.85 5.49 -0.48
N ILE A 188 -9.44 5.08 -1.60
CA ILE A 188 -10.40 3.96 -1.68
C ILE A 188 -9.71 2.82 -2.38
N SER A 189 -9.78 1.64 -1.77
CA SER A 189 -9.43 0.38 -2.41
C SER A 189 -10.66 -0.52 -2.42
N CYS A 190 -10.98 -1.12 -3.56
CA CYS A 190 -12.11 -2.02 -3.71
C CYS A 190 -11.64 -3.31 -4.38
N SER A 191 -11.71 -4.42 -3.63
CA SER A 191 -11.32 -5.76 -4.07
C SER A 191 -12.50 -6.62 -4.49
N HIS A 192 -13.68 -6.03 -4.61
CA HIS A 192 -14.94 -6.71 -4.94
C HIS A 192 -15.66 -5.94 -6.04
N ARG A 193 -16.79 -6.49 -6.52
CA ARG A 193 -17.60 -5.85 -7.55
C ARG A 193 -17.99 -4.44 -7.12
N LEU A 194 -17.73 -3.47 -7.99
CA LEU A 194 -18.04 -2.06 -7.72
C LEU A 194 -19.50 -1.75 -8.05
N VAL A 195 -20.21 -1.14 -7.10
CA VAL A 195 -21.50 -0.50 -7.35
C VAL A 195 -21.26 1.00 -7.53
N ILE A 196 -21.29 1.46 -8.79
CA ILE A 196 -20.89 2.84 -9.15
C ILE A 196 -21.73 3.89 -8.42
N SER A 197 -23.03 3.65 -8.23
CA SER A 197 -23.93 4.58 -7.53
C SER A 197 -23.52 4.80 -6.06
N GLU A 198 -23.04 3.77 -5.36
CA GLU A 198 -22.55 3.89 -4.00
C GLU A 198 -21.24 4.67 -3.92
N MET A 199 -20.32 4.43 -4.87
CA MET A 199 -19.10 5.23 -4.96
C MET A 199 -19.41 6.70 -5.25
N ILE A 200 -20.36 6.97 -6.14
CA ILE A 200 -20.85 8.33 -6.42
C ILE A 200 -21.42 8.96 -5.14
N SER A 201 -22.26 8.23 -4.40
CA SER A 201 -22.82 8.70 -3.12
C SER A 201 -21.73 9.07 -2.12
N LEU A 202 -20.68 8.24 -1.99
CA LEU A 202 -19.53 8.55 -1.15
C LEU A 202 -18.83 9.85 -1.59
N LEU A 203 -18.53 9.99 -2.88
CA LEU A 203 -17.78 11.14 -3.40
C LEU A 203 -18.60 12.45 -3.35
N GLN A 204 -19.90 12.38 -3.63
CA GLN A 204 -20.86 13.49 -3.45
C GLN A 204 -20.82 14.10 -2.06
N ASN A 205 -20.57 13.27 -1.05
CA ASN A 205 -20.54 13.69 0.36
C ASN A 205 -19.15 14.15 0.82
N THR A 206 -18.19 14.39 -0.10
CA THR A 206 -16.83 14.86 0.22
C THR A 206 -16.49 16.21 -0.44
N PRO A 207 -17.25 17.29 -0.16
CA PRO A 207 -17.18 18.53 -0.93
C PRO A 207 -15.84 19.30 -0.83
N ASN A 208 -15.00 18.97 0.16
CA ASN A 208 -13.70 19.60 0.39
C ASN A 208 -12.51 18.74 -0.06
N LEU A 209 -12.77 17.61 -0.73
CA LEU A 209 -11.74 16.70 -1.17
C LEU A 209 -10.78 17.37 -2.17
N ARG A 210 -9.48 17.29 -1.88
CA ARG A 210 -8.40 17.84 -2.71
C ARG A 210 -7.55 16.74 -3.32
N ARG A 211 -7.51 15.56 -2.68
CA ARG A 211 -6.79 14.39 -3.16
C ARG A 211 -7.69 13.16 -3.12
N LEU A 212 -7.76 12.47 -4.25
CA LEU A 212 -8.46 11.21 -4.39
C LEU A 212 -7.49 10.18 -4.99
N ASN A 213 -7.30 9.07 -4.30
CA ASN A 213 -6.62 7.88 -4.82
C ASN A 213 -7.63 6.74 -4.86
N VAL A 214 -7.77 6.08 -6.00
CA VAL A 214 -8.70 4.97 -6.18
C VAL A 214 -7.95 3.77 -6.72
N SER A 215 -8.15 2.62 -6.07
CA SER A 215 -7.63 1.33 -6.50
C SER A 215 -8.83 0.37 -6.66
N LEU A 216 -9.18 0.04 -7.90
CA LEU A 216 -10.32 -0.84 -8.21
C LEU A 216 -9.83 -2.16 -8.79
N TRP A 217 -10.29 -3.27 -8.24
CA TRP A 217 -10.11 -4.60 -8.81
C TRP A 217 -11.46 -5.04 -9.36
N PHE A 218 -11.49 -5.67 -10.53
CA PHE A 218 -12.66 -6.31 -11.16
C PHE A 218 -13.65 -5.41 -11.93
N ASN A 219 -13.49 -4.08 -11.97
CA ASN A 219 -14.34 -3.20 -12.77
C ASN A 219 -13.60 -1.94 -13.23
N PHE A 220 -13.69 -1.62 -14.51
CA PHE A 220 -13.35 -0.30 -15.01
C PHE A 220 -14.48 0.72 -14.87
N ILE A 221 -14.10 1.94 -14.53
CA ILE A 221 -14.88 3.14 -14.78
C ILE A 221 -14.12 3.90 -15.87
N ASP A 222 -14.82 4.22 -16.96
CA ASP A 222 -14.19 4.88 -18.09
C ASP A 222 -13.83 6.34 -17.78
N GLY A 223 -13.04 6.95 -18.66
CA GLY A 223 -12.52 8.30 -18.48
C GLY A 223 -13.61 9.37 -18.47
N HIS A 224 -14.70 9.18 -19.21
CA HIS A 224 -15.84 10.09 -19.29
C HIS A 224 -16.69 10.04 -18.02
N GLN A 225 -16.96 8.84 -17.49
CA GLN A 225 -17.66 8.65 -16.22
C GLN A 225 -16.90 9.30 -15.08
N TRP A 226 -15.58 9.05 -14.98
CA TRP A 226 -14.75 9.73 -13.99
C TRP A 226 -14.74 11.25 -14.17
N GLU A 227 -14.71 11.76 -15.39
CA GLU A 227 -14.80 13.19 -15.66
C GLU A 227 -16.12 13.78 -15.14
N GLN A 228 -17.25 13.13 -15.42
CA GLN A 228 -18.56 13.54 -14.90
C GLN A 228 -18.59 13.53 -13.37
N ILE A 229 -18.09 12.47 -12.73
CA ILE A 229 -18.02 12.36 -11.27
C ILE A 229 -17.21 13.51 -10.68
N ILE A 230 -16.02 13.79 -11.24
CA ILE A 230 -15.13 14.82 -10.71
C ILE A 230 -15.73 16.21 -10.91
N ARG A 231 -16.23 16.52 -12.12
CA ARG A 231 -16.82 17.83 -12.43
C ARG A 231 -18.06 18.12 -11.57
N ASN A 232 -18.91 17.11 -11.34
CA ASN A 232 -20.17 17.30 -10.63
C ASN A 232 -20.00 17.32 -9.11
N TYR A 233 -19.06 16.54 -8.57
CA TYR A 233 -19.04 16.23 -7.13
C TYR A 233 -17.75 16.64 -6.42
N LEU A 234 -16.65 16.83 -7.13
CA LEU A 234 -15.33 17.08 -6.55
C LEU A 234 -14.69 18.38 -7.08
N PRO A 235 -15.36 19.54 -6.94
CA PRO A 235 -14.92 20.79 -7.56
C PRO A 235 -13.58 21.33 -7.01
N LYS A 236 -13.10 20.81 -5.88
CA LYS A 236 -11.83 21.22 -5.24
C LYS A 236 -10.70 20.22 -5.47
N LEU A 237 -10.93 19.18 -6.27
CA LEU A 237 -9.95 18.12 -6.51
C LEU A 237 -8.74 18.68 -7.26
N LYS A 238 -7.54 18.46 -6.70
CA LYS A 238 -6.26 18.89 -7.28
C LYS A 238 -5.42 17.71 -7.72
N ILE A 239 -5.49 16.60 -6.99
CA ILE A 239 -4.72 15.40 -7.24
C ILE A 239 -5.69 14.25 -7.40
N PHE A 240 -5.72 13.66 -8.59
CA PHE A 240 -6.42 12.42 -8.88
C PHE A 240 -5.41 11.34 -9.22
N GLN A 241 -5.48 10.22 -8.51
CA GLN A 241 -4.67 9.04 -8.76
C GLN A 241 -5.58 7.83 -8.90
N LEU A 242 -5.33 7.04 -9.93
CA LEU A 242 -6.15 5.89 -10.28
C LEU A 242 -5.25 4.69 -10.51
N GLY A 243 -5.69 3.53 -10.03
CA GLY A 243 -5.23 2.21 -10.42
C GLY A 243 -6.45 1.32 -10.59
N MET A 244 -6.59 0.68 -11.75
CA MET A 244 -7.67 -0.25 -12.02
C MET A 244 -7.08 -1.50 -12.67
N GLU A 245 -7.64 -2.65 -12.30
CA GLU A 245 -7.23 -3.95 -12.82
C GLU A 245 -8.47 -4.79 -13.13
N GLU A 246 -8.50 -5.38 -14.33
CA GLU A 246 -9.56 -6.30 -14.74
C GLU A 246 -8.99 -7.45 -15.57
N THR A 247 -9.38 -8.69 -15.23
CA THR A 247 -8.98 -9.90 -15.97
C THR A 247 -10.11 -10.34 -16.87
N LEU A 248 -9.86 -10.40 -18.17
CA LEU A 248 -10.87 -10.68 -19.18
C LEU A 248 -11.04 -12.19 -19.46
N SER A 249 -12.22 -12.57 -19.91
CA SER A 249 -12.54 -13.93 -20.35
C SER A 249 -11.96 -14.24 -21.75
N PHE A 250 -12.00 -15.51 -22.17
CA PHE A 250 -11.27 -16.02 -23.34
C PHE A 250 -11.75 -15.47 -24.70
N ASP A 251 -12.95 -14.89 -24.77
CA ASP A 251 -13.62 -14.58 -26.04
C ASP A 251 -13.64 -13.07 -26.38
N GLN A 252 -12.95 -12.24 -25.60
CA GLN A 252 -13.00 -10.79 -25.75
C GLN A 252 -11.78 -10.24 -26.49
N ASN A 253 -12.02 -9.29 -27.40
CA ASN A 253 -10.96 -8.55 -28.09
C ASN A 253 -10.32 -7.52 -27.14
N ILE A 254 -9.28 -7.96 -26.43
CA ILE A 254 -8.59 -7.15 -25.40
C ILE A 254 -8.05 -5.84 -25.98
N GLU A 255 -7.50 -5.85 -27.19
CA GLU A 255 -6.89 -4.67 -27.79
C GLU A 255 -7.90 -3.56 -28.08
N GLU A 256 -9.08 -3.95 -28.58
CA GLU A 256 -10.20 -3.04 -28.86
C GLU A 256 -10.74 -2.42 -27.57
N GLN A 257 -10.95 -3.23 -26.52
CA GLN A 257 -11.36 -2.71 -25.20
C GLN A 257 -10.32 -1.75 -24.62
N VAL A 258 -9.03 -2.04 -24.79
CA VAL A 258 -7.97 -1.15 -24.33
C VAL A 258 -7.92 0.15 -25.13
N ASP A 259 -8.19 0.12 -26.43
CA ASP A 259 -8.32 1.32 -27.26
C ASP A 259 -9.51 2.18 -26.84
N GLU A 260 -10.68 1.58 -26.66
CA GLU A 260 -11.88 2.26 -26.15
C GLU A 260 -11.62 2.89 -24.78
N LEU A 261 -11.05 2.10 -23.85
CA LEU A 261 -10.72 2.56 -22.51
C LEU A 261 -9.73 3.73 -22.56
N ILE A 262 -8.60 3.62 -23.26
CA ILE A 262 -7.63 4.73 -23.36
C ILE A 262 -8.24 5.96 -24.03
N ASN A 263 -9.05 5.78 -25.08
CA ASN A 263 -9.68 6.88 -25.78
C ASN A 263 -10.66 7.64 -24.88
N SER A 264 -11.37 6.97 -23.98
CA SER A 264 -12.23 7.64 -22.99
C SER A 264 -11.48 8.60 -22.04
N PHE A 265 -10.16 8.40 -21.85
CA PHE A 265 -9.30 9.29 -21.07
C PHE A 265 -8.62 10.39 -21.89
N ARG A 266 -8.87 10.47 -23.21
CA ARG A 266 -8.31 11.51 -24.10
C ARG A 266 -9.23 12.74 -24.20
N SER A 267 -9.57 13.34 -23.07
CA SER A 267 -10.31 14.61 -23.02
C SER A 267 -9.41 15.79 -22.66
N SER A 268 -9.80 16.99 -23.10
CA SER A 268 -9.11 18.24 -22.73
C SER A 268 -9.10 18.46 -21.22
N PHE A 269 -10.15 18.03 -20.53
CA PHE A 269 -10.21 17.98 -19.07
C PHE A 269 -8.99 17.29 -18.46
N ARG A 270 -8.62 16.12 -18.99
CA ARG A 270 -7.50 15.35 -18.43
C ARG A 270 -6.16 15.85 -18.91
N ILE A 271 -6.05 16.13 -20.20
CA ILE A 271 -4.77 16.43 -20.85
C ILE A 271 -4.37 17.88 -20.60
N ASP A 272 -5.27 18.82 -20.88
CA ASP A 272 -4.98 20.25 -20.88
C ASP A 272 -5.24 20.91 -19.51
N GLU A 273 -6.41 20.66 -18.91
CA GLU A 273 -6.81 21.31 -17.65
C GLU A 273 -6.02 20.77 -16.45
N HIS A 274 -5.84 19.44 -16.38
CA HIS A 274 -5.31 18.78 -15.18
C HIS A 274 -3.99 18.04 -15.35
N GLN A 275 -3.59 17.71 -16.58
CA GLN A 275 -2.40 16.88 -16.88
C GLN A 275 -2.42 15.52 -16.15
N TRP A 276 -3.61 14.95 -15.97
CA TRP A 276 -3.81 13.63 -15.36
C TRP A 276 -3.69 12.54 -16.42
N PHE A 277 -2.47 12.35 -16.89
CA PHE A 277 -2.17 11.30 -17.87
C PHE A 277 -2.35 9.91 -17.30
N VAL A 278 -2.84 9.00 -18.13
CA VAL A 278 -3.01 7.59 -17.79
C VAL A 278 -2.20 6.70 -18.72
N ARG A 279 -1.89 5.51 -18.23
CA ARG A 279 -1.28 4.43 -18.98
C ARG A 279 -2.11 3.17 -18.78
N CYS A 280 -2.29 2.45 -19.87
CA CYS A 280 -2.90 1.13 -19.92
C CYS A 280 -1.84 0.11 -20.31
N ILE A 281 -1.81 -1.00 -19.59
CA ILE A 281 -0.87 -2.09 -19.79
C ILE A 281 -1.67 -3.39 -19.91
N ILE A 282 -1.34 -4.19 -20.92
CA ILE A 282 -1.87 -5.56 -21.04
C ILE A 282 -0.81 -6.54 -20.57
N GLN A 283 -1.13 -7.34 -19.57
CA GLN A 283 -0.31 -8.45 -19.11
C GLN A 283 -1.12 -9.73 -19.14
N LYS A 284 -0.73 -10.68 -19.99
CA LYS A 284 -1.50 -11.90 -20.26
C LYS A 284 -2.94 -11.57 -20.70
N LYS A 285 -3.90 -11.64 -19.78
CA LYS A 285 -5.34 -11.33 -20.00
C LYS A 285 -5.87 -10.24 -19.08
N THR A 286 -4.95 -9.57 -18.39
CA THR A 286 -5.29 -8.59 -17.38
C THR A 286 -4.89 -7.22 -17.90
N ILE A 287 -5.85 -6.31 -17.87
CA ILE A 287 -5.67 -4.91 -18.21
C ILE A 287 -5.38 -4.17 -16.90
N TYR A 288 -4.31 -3.38 -16.91
CA TYR A 288 -3.94 -2.48 -15.82
C TYR A 288 -4.00 -1.04 -16.32
N LEU A 289 -4.91 -0.23 -15.76
CA LEU A 289 -4.98 1.21 -16.04
C LEU A 289 -4.54 2.02 -14.83
N TYR A 290 -3.65 2.99 -15.00
CA TYR A 290 -3.22 3.83 -13.89
C TYR A 290 -2.76 5.23 -14.33
N THR A 291 -2.82 6.18 -13.39
CA THR A 291 -2.26 7.52 -13.57
C THR A 291 -0.74 7.50 -13.56
N ILE A 292 -0.07 8.18 -14.49
CA ILE A 292 1.40 8.11 -14.69
C ILE A 292 2.20 8.63 -13.49
N SER A 293 1.61 9.50 -12.66
CA SER A 293 2.23 9.99 -11.41
C SER A 293 2.32 8.93 -10.31
N LYS A 294 1.64 7.79 -10.47
CA LYS A 294 1.69 6.66 -9.52
C LYS A 294 2.87 5.77 -9.91
N ILE A 295 3.83 5.61 -8.99
CA ILE A 295 4.89 4.61 -9.12
C ILE A 295 4.19 3.25 -9.14
N PHE A 296 4.18 2.61 -10.31
CA PHE A 296 3.60 1.29 -10.46
C PHE A 296 4.62 0.27 -9.95
N TYR A 297 4.39 -0.25 -8.75
CA TYR A 297 5.00 -1.51 -8.34
C TYR A 297 4.18 -2.60 -9.02
N THR A 298 4.52 -2.97 -10.27
CA THR A 298 4.07 -4.26 -10.78
C THR A 298 4.63 -5.29 -9.81
N TYR A 299 3.75 -5.90 -9.01
CA TYR A 299 4.11 -7.05 -8.20
C TYR A 299 4.54 -8.26 -9.06
N ASP A 300 4.29 -8.20 -10.36
CA ASP A 300 4.76 -9.18 -11.33
C ASP A 300 5.67 -8.55 -12.38
N SER A 301 6.97 -8.80 -12.26
CA SER A 301 7.93 -8.54 -13.31
C SER A 301 7.69 -9.50 -14.49
N VAL A 302 6.72 -9.16 -15.33
CA VAL A 302 6.47 -9.82 -16.61
C VAL A 302 6.51 -8.76 -17.69
N LEU A 303 7.02 -9.11 -18.87
CA LEU A 303 6.91 -8.22 -20.02
C LEU A 303 5.44 -7.99 -20.33
N PHE A 304 5.10 -6.75 -20.64
CA PHE A 304 3.75 -6.44 -21.08
C PHE A 304 3.62 -6.68 -22.57
N GLY A 305 2.46 -7.19 -22.98
CA GLY A 305 2.14 -7.42 -24.40
C GLY A 305 1.95 -6.09 -25.15
N SER A 306 1.29 -5.13 -24.49
CA SER A 306 0.94 -3.83 -25.08
C SER A 306 0.94 -2.75 -24.00
N LEU A 307 1.35 -1.54 -24.40
CA LEU A 307 1.33 -0.34 -23.57
C LEU A 307 0.75 0.81 -24.39
N LYS A 308 -0.34 1.39 -23.90
CA LYS A 308 -0.97 2.58 -24.47
C LYS A 308 -1.02 3.68 -23.43
N SER A 309 -0.89 4.93 -23.83
CA SER A 309 -0.91 6.07 -22.91
C SER A 309 -1.57 7.29 -23.53
N THR A 310 -2.10 8.17 -22.67
CA THR A 310 -2.55 9.50 -23.07
C THR A 310 -1.42 10.54 -23.06
N ASP A 311 -0.26 10.23 -22.47
CA ASP A 311 0.95 11.05 -22.59
C ASP A 311 1.69 10.66 -23.89
N PRO A 312 1.83 11.58 -24.86
CA PRO A 312 2.49 11.28 -26.15
C PRO A 312 3.97 10.93 -25.99
N GLN A 313 4.61 11.32 -24.89
CA GLN A 313 5.99 10.96 -24.61
C GLN A 313 6.11 9.59 -23.92
N ASN A 314 5.01 8.99 -23.49
CA ASN A 314 5.00 7.79 -22.67
C ASN A 314 4.82 6.54 -23.52
N ASN A 315 5.91 6.13 -24.17
CA ASN A 315 5.95 4.90 -24.95
C ASN A 315 6.65 3.77 -24.18
N GLN A 316 6.51 2.56 -24.72
CA GLN A 316 7.08 1.34 -24.17
C GLN A 316 8.61 1.40 -24.00
N GLN A 317 9.32 2.03 -24.94
CA GLN A 317 10.78 2.19 -24.83
C GLN A 317 11.16 3.07 -23.64
N LYS A 318 10.51 4.23 -23.48
CA LYS A 318 10.75 5.15 -22.36
C LYS A 318 10.42 4.49 -21.03
N PHE A 319 9.37 3.67 -20.98
CA PHE A 319 9.04 2.87 -19.79
C PHE A 319 10.20 1.97 -19.39
N TYR A 320 10.69 1.11 -20.29
CA TYR A 320 11.78 0.18 -19.99
C TYR A 320 13.11 0.90 -19.69
N ASN A 321 13.39 2.00 -20.39
CA ASN A 321 14.58 2.82 -20.12
C ASN A 321 14.56 3.41 -18.70
N ASN A 322 13.38 3.69 -18.15
CA ASN A 322 13.19 4.26 -16.81
C ASN A 322 12.96 3.20 -15.72
N MET A 323 12.91 1.92 -16.07
CA MET A 323 12.75 0.84 -15.11
C MET A 323 14.00 0.74 -14.23
N THR A 324 13.82 0.79 -12.90
CA THR A 324 14.91 0.73 -11.92
C THR A 324 14.89 -0.54 -11.08
N SER A 325 13.83 -1.34 -11.14
CA SER A 325 13.67 -2.49 -10.25
C SER A 325 13.08 -3.68 -10.98
N ILE A 326 13.72 -4.85 -10.84
CA ILE A 326 13.21 -6.16 -11.25
C ILE A 326 13.06 -6.98 -9.97
N VAL A 327 11.82 -7.30 -9.59
CA VAL A 327 11.48 -7.92 -8.29
C VAL A 327 10.82 -9.30 -8.43
N ASN A 328 10.93 -9.96 -9.58
CA ASN A 328 10.57 -11.37 -9.67
C ASN A 328 11.64 -12.14 -10.44
N GLU A 329 12.01 -13.28 -9.84
CA GLU A 329 13.13 -14.13 -10.23
C GLU A 329 12.97 -14.79 -11.60
N THR A 330 11.72 -14.93 -12.07
CA THR A 330 11.35 -15.55 -13.35
C THR A 330 11.28 -14.54 -14.50
N PHE A 331 11.59 -13.26 -14.26
CA PHE A 331 11.57 -12.23 -15.31
C PHE A 331 12.40 -12.62 -16.55
N PHE A 332 13.53 -13.30 -16.36
CA PHE A 332 14.42 -13.72 -17.44
C PHE A 332 14.12 -15.13 -17.98
N ASP A 333 13.11 -15.81 -17.44
CA ASP A 333 12.67 -17.13 -17.93
C ASP A 333 11.79 -16.98 -19.20
N GLN A 334 11.28 -15.77 -19.47
CA GLN A 334 10.50 -15.46 -20.66
C GLN A 334 11.38 -14.95 -21.81
N LEU A 335 10.89 -15.05 -23.05
CA LEU A 335 11.53 -14.46 -24.22
C LEU A 335 11.41 -12.93 -24.16
N ILE A 336 12.55 -12.25 -23.97
CA ILE A 336 12.61 -10.79 -23.92
C ILE A 336 13.00 -10.24 -25.30
N PRO A 337 12.17 -9.37 -25.92
CA PRO A 337 12.51 -8.74 -27.18
C PRO A 337 13.86 -8.04 -27.15
N SER A 338 14.66 -8.20 -28.22
CA SER A 338 16.03 -7.71 -28.30
C SER A 338 16.17 -6.18 -28.25
N TYR A 339 15.09 -5.45 -28.50
CA TYR A 339 15.05 -3.98 -28.38
C TYR A 339 14.97 -3.50 -26.92
N ILE A 340 14.62 -4.36 -25.97
CA ILE A 340 14.53 -4.01 -24.56
C ILE A 340 15.95 -3.95 -23.97
N ARG A 341 16.24 -2.80 -23.33
CA ARG A 341 17.51 -2.50 -22.67
C ARG A 341 17.24 -1.82 -21.33
N LEU A 342 17.55 -2.51 -20.25
CA LEU A 342 17.34 -2.11 -18.87
C LEU A 342 18.66 -1.62 -18.27
N ALA A 343 19.06 -0.39 -18.63
CA ALA A 343 20.37 0.16 -18.25
C ALA A 343 20.40 0.79 -16.84
N ASN A 344 19.24 1.04 -16.23
CA ASN A 344 19.11 1.82 -15.00
C ASN A 344 18.68 0.98 -13.79
N ILE A 345 18.94 -0.33 -13.80
CA ILE A 345 18.55 -1.22 -12.70
C ILE A 345 19.33 -0.91 -11.43
N GLU A 346 18.58 -0.65 -10.37
CA GLU A 346 19.00 -0.35 -9.00
C GLU A 346 18.70 -1.53 -8.05
N TYR A 347 17.63 -2.28 -8.32
CA TYR A 347 17.20 -3.44 -7.54
C TYR A 347 16.99 -4.63 -8.50
N LEU A 348 17.68 -5.74 -8.26
CA LEU A 348 17.63 -6.93 -9.12
C LEU A 348 17.32 -8.18 -8.30
N TRP A 349 16.23 -8.86 -8.63
CA TRP A 349 15.96 -10.23 -8.22
C TRP A 349 16.15 -11.15 -9.41
N ILE A 350 17.06 -12.12 -9.30
CA ILE A 350 17.42 -13.03 -10.38
C ILE A 350 17.51 -14.48 -9.89
N LYS A 351 17.09 -15.41 -10.76
CA LYS A 351 17.26 -16.85 -10.60
C LYS A 351 18.49 -17.34 -11.35
N LEU A 352 19.23 -18.28 -10.75
CA LEU A 352 20.33 -19.01 -11.42
C LEU A 352 19.83 -20.36 -11.96
N PRO A 353 20.33 -20.81 -13.14
CA PRO A 353 21.33 -20.15 -13.99
C PRO A 353 20.77 -18.94 -14.75
N ILE A 354 21.63 -17.95 -14.98
CA ILE A 354 21.31 -16.73 -15.74
C ILE A 354 21.10 -17.10 -17.22
N ASN A 355 19.99 -16.63 -17.80
CA ASN A 355 19.72 -16.73 -19.24
C ASN A 355 20.81 -16.01 -20.06
N ASP A 356 21.26 -16.62 -21.16
CA ASP A 356 22.29 -16.05 -22.05
C ASP A 356 21.95 -14.64 -22.57
N GLN A 357 20.66 -14.32 -22.69
CA GLN A 357 20.19 -12.99 -23.11
C GLN A 357 20.37 -11.92 -22.03
N PHE A 358 20.57 -12.29 -20.77
CA PHE A 358 20.60 -11.38 -19.62
C PHE A 358 21.53 -10.20 -19.84
N TRP A 359 22.76 -10.45 -20.27
CA TRP A 359 23.77 -9.38 -20.47
C TRP A 359 23.46 -8.47 -21.65
N SER A 360 22.64 -8.91 -22.60
CA SER A 360 22.15 -8.03 -23.65
C SER A 360 21.05 -7.11 -23.10
N ILE A 361 20.17 -7.64 -22.24
CA ILE A 361 19.01 -6.93 -21.69
C ILE A 361 19.43 -5.97 -20.60
N VAL A 362 20.31 -6.39 -19.69
CA VAL A 362 20.89 -5.61 -18.59
C VAL A 362 22.37 -5.39 -18.88
N PRO A 363 22.71 -4.43 -19.77
CA PRO A 363 24.09 -4.26 -20.23
C PRO A 363 25.04 -3.71 -19.16
N SER A 364 24.50 -3.17 -18.06
CA SER A 364 25.27 -2.57 -16.97
C SER A 364 24.58 -2.75 -15.63
N LEU A 365 25.36 -3.04 -14.58
CA LEU A 365 24.91 -3.10 -13.19
C LEU A 365 25.57 -1.98 -12.34
N ASN A 366 26.04 -0.91 -12.98
CA ASN A 366 26.74 0.19 -12.30
C ASN A 366 25.86 0.95 -11.29
N ARG A 367 24.53 0.85 -11.43
CA ARG A 367 23.55 1.47 -10.52
C ARG A 367 22.97 0.49 -9.51
N LEU A 368 23.35 -0.78 -9.55
CA LEU A 368 22.77 -1.82 -8.71
C LEU A 368 23.14 -1.59 -7.23
N TYR A 369 22.13 -1.36 -6.39
CA TYR A 369 22.26 -1.18 -4.94
C TYR A 369 21.82 -2.42 -4.16
N SER A 370 20.91 -3.22 -4.72
CA SER A 370 20.38 -4.43 -4.07
C SER A 370 20.27 -5.57 -5.06
N LEU A 371 20.72 -6.76 -4.64
CA LEU A 371 20.68 -7.99 -5.42
C LEU A 371 20.11 -9.13 -4.57
N THR A 372 19.01 -9.71 -5.02
CA THR A 372 18.45 -10.95 -4.50
C THR A 372 18.74 -12.06 -5.50
N VAL A 373 19.43 -13.11 -5.07
CA VAL A 373 19.75 -14.28 -5.92
C VAL A 373 19.04 -15.50 -5.38
N VAL A 374 18.29 -16.17 -6.25
CA VAL A 374 17.67 -17.46 -5.95
C VAL A 374 18.41 -18.55 -6.71
N SER A 375 18.94 -19.53 -5.96
CA SER A 375 19.72 -20.64 -6.50
C SER A 375 19.28 -21.94 -5.83
N TYR A 376 19.06 -22.98 -6.65
CA TYR A 376 18.65 -24.32 -6.17
C TYR A 376 19.84 -25.25 -5.93
N ILE A 377 21.05 -24.88 -6.37
CA ILE A 377 22.27 -25.72 -6.30
C ILE A 377 23.51 -24.80 -6.14
N ASP A 378 24.52 -25.26 -5.39
CA ASP A 378 25.81 -24.55 -5.21
C ASP A 378 26.69 -24.48 -6.47
N THR A 379 26.23 -25.02 -7.61
CA THR A 379 27.02 -25.20 -8.83
C THR A 379 27.20 -23.94 -9.68
N PHE A 380 26.51 -22.82 -9.37
CA PHE A 380 26.51 -21.61 -10.20
C PHE A 380 27.42 -20.48 -9.68
N GLN A 381 28.44 -20.81 -8.87
CA GLN A 381 29.38 -19.84 -8.29
C GLN A 381 30.06 -18.93 -9.33
N SER A 382 30.37 -19.46 -10.52
CA SER A 382 30.99 -18.67 -11.59
C SER A 382 30.09 -17.54 -12.11
N GLN A 383 28.79 -17.79 -12.22
CA GLN A 383 27.81 -16.79 -12.65
C GLN A 383 27.54 -15.75 -11.56
N LEU A 384 27.45 -16.18 -10.30
CA LEU A 384 27.34 -15.26 -9.16
C LEU A 384 28.56 -14.34 -9.08
N LYS A 385 29.77 -14.88 -9.23
CA LYS A 385 31.00 -14.09 -9.27
C LYS A 385 31.00 -13.10 -10.45
N ALA A 386 30.50 -13.50 -11.62
CA ALA A 386 30.38 -12.61 -12.77
C ALA A 386 29.39 -11.45 -12.52
N LEU A 387 28.26 -11.71 -11.85
CA LEU A 387 27.30 -10.68 -11.42
C LEU A 387 27.95 -9.68 -10.46
N LEU A 388 28.57 -10.17 -9.39
CA LEU A 388 29.19 -9.33 -8.36
C LEU A 388 30.33 -8.48 -8.94
N ASN A 389 31.17 -9.05 -9.81
CA ASN A 389 32.25 -8.31 -10.47
C ASN A 389 31.76 -7.17 -11.37
N ARG A 390 30.52 -7.24 -11.85
CA ARG A 390 29.91 -6.21 -12.71
C ARG A 390 29.02 -5.23 -11.94
N ALA A 391 28.84 -5.42 -10.63
CA ALA A 391 28.01 -4.61 -9.76
C ALA A 391 28.85 -3.84 -8.71
N PRO A 392 29.62 -2.81 -9.12
CA PRO A 392 30.61 -2.15 -8.26
C PRO A 392 30.03 -1.41 -7.05
N ARG A 393 28.70 -1.22 -7.00
CA ARG A 393 27.99 -0.52 -5.92
C ARG A 393 27.32 -1.46 -4.90
N LEU A 394 27.29 -2.76 -5.18
CA LEU A 394 26.83 -3.76 -4.21
C LEU A 394 27.88 -3.86 -3.11
N ARG A 395 27.57 -3.43 -1.89
CA ARG A 395 28.48 -3.46 -0.73
C ARG A 395 28.02 -4.43 0.32
#